data_AF-A0A524HT72-F1
#
_entry.id   AF-A0A524HT72-F1
#
_cell.length_a   1.000
_cell.length_b   1.000
_cell.length_c   1.000
_cell.angle_alpha   90.00
_cell.angle_beta   90.00
_cell.angle_gamma   90.00
#
_symmetry.space_group_name_H-M   'P 1'
#
loop_
_entity.id
_entity.type
_entity.pdbx_description
1 polymer ?
#
loop_
_entity_poly.entity_id
_entity_poly.type
_entity_poly.pdbx_seq_one_letter_code
_entity_poly.pdbx_strand_id
1 'polypeptide(L)'
;MRPDPTDGTLDFESQAQAGARVASRLADAIPNGPEATMEVSRSLTNTEIVCGLSFLATVLEIASVSTKTLSEVQKERGGLLSTPKPKQPARRWLRWN
;
A
#
# COMPACT_ATOMS: atom_id res chain seq x y z
N MET A 1 -18.66 33.81 -19.76
CA MET A 1 -18.44 33.38 -18.36
C MET A 1 -16.95 33.18 -18.19
N ARG A 2 -16.25 34.09 -17.51
CA ARG A 2 -14.80 33.96 -17.23
C ARG A 2 -14.65 33.23 -15.89
N PRO A 3 -13.79 32.22 -15.75
CA PRO A 3 -13.53 31.60 -14.46
C PRO A 3 -12.84 32.60 -13.52
N ASP A 4 -13.31 32.63 -12.28
CA ASP A 4 -12.83 33.48 -11.19
C ASP A 4 -11.48 32.95 -10.66
N PRO A 5 -10.44 33.78 -10.50
CA PRO A 5 -9.11 33.35 -10.06
C PRO A 5 -8.97 33.09 -8.55
N THR A 6 -10.07 33.00 -7.78
CA THR A 6 -10.01 32.90 -6.31
C THR A 6 -10.19 31.51 -5.70
N ASP A 7 -10.36 30.45 -6.49
CA ASP A 7 -10.37 29.09 -5.94
C ASP A 7 -8.94 28.53 -5.84
N GLY A 8 -8.23 28.90 -4.78
CA GLY A 8 -6.90 28.38 -4.43
C GLY A 8 -6.88 26.89 -4.06
N THR A 9 -7.91 26.15 -4.44
CA THR A 9 -8.00 24.70 -4.33
C THR A 9 -7.22 24.10 -5.50
N LEU A 10 -6.02 23.59 -5.22
CA LEU A 10 -5.34 22.68 -6.13
C LEU A 10 -6.31 21.57 -6.52
N ASP A 11 -6.43 21.27 -7.81
CA ASP A 11 -7.21 20.10 -8.25
C ASP A 11 -6.66 18.82 -7.58
N PHE A 12 -7.50 17.78 -7.50
CA PHE A 12 -7.14 16.55 -6.79
C PHE A 12 -5.84 15.92 -7.31
N GLU A 13 -5.61 15.99 -8.62
CA GLU A 13 -4.40 15.50 -9.26
C GLU A 13 -3.16 16.29 -8.80
N SER A 14 -3.26 17.62 -8.74
CA SER A 14 -2.22 18.52 -8.24
C SER A 14 -1.93 18.30 -6.76
N GLN A 15 -2.95 18.02 -5.94
CA GLN A 15 -2.78 17.68 -4.53
C GLN A 15 -2.06 16.34 -4.35
N ALA A 16 -2.47 15.32 -5.10
CA ALA A 16 -1.82 14.01 -5.08
C ALA A 16 -0.35 14.11 -5.53
N GLN A 17 -0.07 14.89 -6.57
CA GLN A 17 1.30 15.13 -7.04
C GLN A 17 2.13 15.91 -6.02
N ALA A 18 1.55 16.90 -5.34
CA ALA A 18 2.21 17.61 -4.25
C ALA A 18 2.53 16.66 -3.08
N GLY A 19 1.57 15.82 -2.68
CA GLY A 19 1.77 14.81 -1.64
C GLY A 19 2.85 13.79 -1.99
N ALA A 20 2.87 13.30 -3.24
CA ALA A 20 3.91 12.39 -3.73
C ALA A 20 5.32 13.03 -3.69
N ARG A 21 5.44 14.31 -4.07
CA ARG A 21 6.72 15.05 -3.97
C ARG A 21 7.18 15.18 -2.51
N VAL A 22 6.28 15.49 -1.58
CA VAL A 22 6.59 15.55 -0.15
C VAL A 22 7.06 14.20 0.37
N ALA A 23 6.33 13.12 0.04
CA ALA A 23 6.70 11.76 0.43
C ALA A 23 8.10 11.38 -0.10
N SER A 24 8.42 11.72 -1.35
CA SER A 24 9.75 11.49 -1.93
C SER A 24 10.84 12.25 -1.17
N ARG A 25 10.66 13.55 -0.91
CA ARG A 25 11.64 14.35 -0.16
C ARG A 25 11.89 13.81 1.24
N LEU A 26 10.83 13.34 1.90
CA LEU A 26 10.95 12.70 3.22
C LEU A 26 11.64 11.34 3.12
N ALA A 27 11.34 10.53 2.11
CA ALA A 27 12.00 9.25 1.89
C ALA A 27 13.51 9.38 1.68
N ASP A 28 13.97 10.45 1.00
CA ASP A 28 15.39 10.75 0.85
C ASP A 28 16.04 11.24 2.16
N ALA A 29 15.28 11.91 3.02
CA ALA A 29 15.77 12.48 4.28
C ALA A 29 15.84 11.45 5.43
N ILE A 30 14.89 10.51 5.49
CA ILE A 30 14.77 9.52 6.57
C ILE A 30 16.06 8.70 6.81
N PRO A 31 16.76 8.19 5.78
CA PRO A 31 18.02 7.48 5.97
C PRO A 31 19.12 8.30 6.64
N ASN A 32 19.06 9.63 6.54
CA ASN A 32 20.02 10.57 7.14
C ASN A 32 19.68 10.91 8.59
N GLY A 33 18.59 10.35 9.13
CA GLY A 33 18.21 10.46 10.54
C GLY A 33 17.15 11.53 10.84
N PRO A 34 16.79 11.66 12.14
CA PRO A 34 15.66 12.46 12.56
C PRO A 34 15.86 13.96 12.35
N GLU A 35 17.09 14.46 12.49
CA GLU A 35 17.39 15.90 12.31
C GLU A 35 17.21 16.33 10.85
N ALA A 36 17.75 15.57 9.89
CA ALA A 36 17.58 15.82 8.46
C ALA A 36 16.11 15.74 8.04
N THR A 37 15.37 14.75 8.59
CA THR A 37 13.93 14.61 8.34
C THR A 37 13.15 15.81 8.89
N MET A 38 13.51 16.28 10.09
CA MET A 38 12.91 17.47 10.70
C MET A 38 13.24 18.75 9.93
N GLU A 39 14.46 18.89 9.41
CA GLU A 39 14.87 20.03 8.57
C GLU A 39 14.04 20.08 7.28
N VAL A 40 13.92 18.95 6.57
CA VAL A 40 13.05 18.86 5.40
C VAL A 40 11.62 19.18 5.75
N SER A 41 11.09 18.62 6.84
CA SER A 41 9.71 18.86 7.29
C SER A 41 9.45 20.34 7.61
N ARG A 42 10.40 21.03 8.25
CA ARG A 42 10.33 22.47 8.56
C ARG A 42 10.37 23.36 7.31
N SER A 43 10.94 22.86 6.22
CA SER A 43 11.00 23.60 4.94
C SER A 43 9.70 23.52 4.13
N LEU A 44 8.74 22.67 4.54
CA LEU A 44 7.47 22.49 3.84
C LEU A 44 6.48 23.60 4.20
N THR A 45 5.67 23.99 3.23
CA THR A 45 4.51 24.85 3.45
C THR A 45 3.37 24.07 4.13
N ASN A 46 2.43 24.77 4.77
CA ASN A 46 1.25 24.13 5.37
C ASN A 46 0.44 23.31 4.34
N THR A 47 0.32 23.82 3.11
CA THR A 47 -0.37 23.10 2.01
C THR A 47 0.36 21.80 1.66
N GLU A 48 1.69 21.83 1.55
CA GLU A 48 2.49 20.62 1.31
C GLU A 48 2.38 19.63 2.46
N ILE A 49 2.36 20.08 3.71
CA ILE A 49 2.16 19.21 4.87
C ILE A 49 0.81 18.51 4.78
N VAL A 50 -0.28 19.24 4.52
CA VAL A 50 -1.62 18.66 4.37
C VAL A 50 -1.66 17.67 3.20
N CYS A 51 -1.13 18.03 2.03
CA CYS A 51 -1.09 17.14 0.87
C CYS A 51 -0.25 15.88 1.14
N GLY A 52 0.91 16.03 1.80
CA GLY A 52 1.79 14.94 2.19
C GLY A 52 1.12 13.99 3.17
N LEU A 53 0.47 14.51 4.21
CA LEU A 53 -0.26 13.69 5.19
C LEU A 53 -1.42 12.93 4.55
N SER A 54 -2.25 13.60 3.74
CA SER A 54 -3.36 12.95 3.03
C SER A 54 -2.86 11.86 2.07
N PHE A 55 -1.78 12.12 1.33
CA PHE A 55 -1.18 11.14 0.44
C PHE A 55 -0.64 9.93 1.21
N LEU A 56 0.09 10.14 2.29
CA LEU A 56 0.62 9.06 3.13
C LEU A 56 -0.50 8.23 3.78
N ALA A 57 -1.59 8.86 4.22
CA ALA A 57 -2.76 8.16 4.74
C ALA A 57 -3.35 7.20 3.69
N THR A 58 -3.54 7.67 2.46
CA THR A 58 -4.01 6.84 1.33
C THR A 58 -3.04 5.69 1.03
N VAL A 59 -1.73 5.94 1.02
CA VAL A 59 -0.72 4.90 0.81
C VAL A 59 -0.78 3.83 1.91
N LEU A 60 -0.93 4.23 3.17
CA LEU A 60 -1.06 3.30 4.29
C LEU A 60 -2.34 2.46 4.23
N GLU A 61 -3.45 3.05 3.79
CA GLU A 61 -4.69 2.32 3.56
C GLU A 61 -4.52 1.26 2.45
N ILE A 62 -3.95 1.66 1.30
CA ILE A 62 -3.65 0.74 0.19
C ILE A 62 -2.72 -0.37 0.66
N ALA A 63 -1.65 -0.04 1.39
CA ALA A 63 -0.71 -1.02 1.93
C ALA A 63 -1.38 -2.02 2.89
N SER A 64 -2.26 -1.54 3.77
CA SER A 64 -3.01 -2.37 4.71
C SER A 64 -3.93 -3.37 3.98
N VAL A 65 -4.75 -2.87 3.04
CA VAL A 65 -5.70 -3.70 2.28
C VAL A 65 -4.95 -4.70 1.39
N SER A 66 -3.94 -4.23 0.65
CA SER A 66 -3.15 -5.10 -0.23
C SER A 66 -2.40 -6.19 0.54
N THR A 67 -1.83 -5.88 1.72
CA THR A 67 -1.16 -6.88 2.56
C THR A 67 -2.12 -7.98 3.00
N LYS A 68 -3.35 -7.62 3.38
CA LYS A 68 -4.39 -8.59 3.74
C LYS A 68 -4.74 -9.49 2.55
N THR A 69 -5.02 -8.91 1.40
CA THR A 69 -5.35 -9.66 0.18
C THR A 69 -4.22 -10.59 -0.24
N LEU A 70 -2.97 -10.11 -0.22
CA LEU A 70 -1.80 -10.93 -0.55
C LEU A 70 -1.60 -12.08 0.45
N SER A 71 -1.84 -11.85 1.74
CA SER A 71 -1.81 -12.89 2.78
C SER A 71 -2.89 -13.96 2.55
N GLU A 72 -4.09 -13.58 2.16
CA GLU A 72 -5.18 -14.52 1.84
C GLU A 72 -4.79 -15.40 0.64
N VAL A 73 -4.32 -14.79 -0.45
CA VAL A 73 -3.83 -15.53 -1.63
C VAL A 73 -2.64 -16.43 -1.28
N GLN A 74 -1.72 -15.98 -0.42
CA GLN A 74 -0.61 -16.81 0.05
C GLN A 74 -1.10 -18.03 0.84
N LYS A 75 -2.12 -17.88 1.70
CA LYS A 75 -2.73 -18.98 2.44
C LYS A 75 -3.45 -19.97 1.54
N GLU A 76 -4.20 -19.49 0.54
CA GLU A 76 -4.83 -20.35 -0.47
C GLU A 76 -3.78 -21.21 -1.19
N ARG A 77 -2.68 -20.59 -1.63
CA ARG A 77 -1.57 -21.28 -2.32
C ARG A 77 -0.82 -22.25 -1.38
N GLY A 78 -0.59 -21.88 -0.13
CA GLY A 78 0.03 -22.75 0.88
C GLY A 78 -0.85 -23.92 1.31
N GLY A 79 -2.18 -23.72 1.36
CA GLY A 79 -3.18 -24.76 1.63
C GLY A 79 -3.29 -25.77 0.50
N LEU A 80 -3.18 -25.32 -0.76
CA LEU A 80 -3.14 -26.20 -1.94
C LEU A 80 -1.92 -27.14 -1.94
N LEU A 81 -0.79 -26.70 -1.38
CA LEU A 81 0.42 -27.54 -1.19
C LEU A 81 0.30 -28.56 -0.05
N SER A 82 -0.72 -28.45 0.82
CA SER A 82 -0.86 -29.26 2.03
C SER A 82 -1.96 -30.32 1.96
N THR A 83 -2.62 -30.53 0.80
CA THR A 83 -3.59 -31.62 0.67
C THR A 83 -2.87 -32.96 0.54
N PRO A 84 -3.02 -33.90 1.50
CA PRO A 84 -2.56 -35.25 1.29
C PRO A 84 -3.41 -35.87 0.19
N LYS A 85 -2.75 -36.37 -0.86
CA LYS A 85 -3.33 -37.15 -1.95
C LYS A 85 -4.36 -38.14 -1.37
N PRO A 86 -5.64 -38.14 -1.80
CA PRO A 86 -6.62 -39.06 -1.25
C PRO A 86 -6.12 -40.49 -1.48
N LYS A 87 -5.97 -41.25 -0.39
CA LYS A 87 -5.62 -42.67 -0.46
C LYS A 87 -6.71 -43.35 -1.29
N GLN A 88 -6.36 -43.77 -2.50
CA GLN A 88 -7.22 -44.64 -3.30
C GLN A 88 -7.63 -45.83 -2.41
N PRO A 89 -8.93 -46.17 -2.32
CA PRO A 89 -9.32 -47.37 -1.61
C PRO A 89 -8.63 -48.55 -2.28
N ALA A 90 -7.81 -49.27 -1.52
CA ALA A 90 -7.14 -50.47 -1.98
C ALA A 90 -8.20 -51.37 -2.60
N ARG A 91 -8.08 -51.63 -3.90
CA ARG A 91 -8.91 -52.61 -4.62
C ARG A 91 -8.67 -53.96 -3.96
N ARG A 92 -9.50 -54.31 -2.98
CA ARG A 92 -9.56 -55.62 -2.36
C ARG A 92 -10.18 -56.55 -3.39
N TRP A 93 -9.33 -57.11 -4.25
CA TRP A 93 -9.70 -58.23 -5.10
C TRP A 93 -10.00 -59.42 -4.18
N LEU A 94 -11.28 -59.61 -3.85
CA LEU A 94 -11.79 -60.87 -3.32
C LEU A 94 -11.65 -61.91 -4.43
N ARG A 95 -10.54 -62.66 -4.42
CA ARG A 95 -10.48 -63.92 -5.15
C ARG A 95 -11.26 -64.95 -4.35
N TRP A 96 -12.32 -65.47 -4.97
CA TRP A 96 -12.93 -66.74 -4.60
C TRP A 96 -12.01 -67.86 -5.10
N ASN A 97 -11.70 -68.81 -4.22
CA ASN A 97 -11.47 -70.23 -4.50
C ASN A 97 -11.47 -70.98 -3.17
#